data_AF-A0A439RHK1-F1
#
_entry.id   AF-A0A439RHK1-F1
#
_cell.length_a   1.000
_cell.length_b   1.000
_cell.length_c   1.000
_cell.angle_alpha   90.00
_cell.angle_beta   90.00
_cell.angle_gamma   90.00
#
_symmetry.space_group_name_H-M   'P 1'
#
loop_
_entity.id
_entity.type
_entity.pdbx_description
1 polymer ?
#
loop_
_entity_poly.entity_id
_entity_poly.type
_entity_poly.pdbx_seq_one_letter_code
_entity_poly.pdbx_strand_id
1 'polypeptide(L)'
;MTPAQKELARHALGLNRQRQSYRNHFVTGKGGSDHREWMALVEAGHAQRRAGSELTGGGDLFRLTRAGAELALEKRESLDPEDFPKVAA
;
A
#
# COMPACT_ATOMS: atom_id res chain seq x y z
N MET A 1 -6.35 0.80 11.01
CA MET A 1 -6.11 1.75 9.91
C MET A 1 -7.02 2.95 10.08
N THR A 2 -6.47 4.16 10.08
CA THR A 2 -7.25 5.42 10.12
C THR A 2 -7.85 5.76 8.76
N PRO A 3 -8.82 6.69 8.64
CA PRO A 3 -9.33 7.13 7.34
C PRO A 3 -8.23 7.66 6.41
N ALA A 4 -7.29 8.47 6.93
CA ALA A 4 -6.17 8.99 6.14
C ALA A 4 -5.25 7.87 5.62
N GLN A 5 -4.95 6.88 6.46
CA GLN A 5 -4.18 5.70 6.05
C GLN A 5 -4.92 4.86 5.02
N LYS A 6 -6.26 4.78 5.13
CA LYS A 6 -7.08 4.08 4.14
C LYS A 6 -7.00 4.77 2.78
N GLU A 7 -7.13 6.09 2.73
CA GLU A 7 -6.97 6.85 1.49
C GLU A 7 -5.58 6.66 0.85
N LEU A 8 -4.51 6.71 1.65
CA LEU A 8 -3.14 6.44 1.17
C LEU A 8 -2.98 5.00 0.66
N ALA A 9 -3.50 4.01 1.40
CA ALA A 9 -3.45 2.61 1.01
C ALA A 9 -4.22 2.36 -0.30
N ARG A 10 -5.40 2.97 -0.44
CA ARG A 10 -6.22 2.92 -1.66
C ARG A 10 -5.50 3.58 -2.84
N HIS A 11 -4.83 4.71 -2.60
CA HIS A 11 -3.98 5.33 -3.60
C HIS A 11 -2.88 4.35 -4.04
N ALA A 12 -2.16 3.71 -3.11
CA ALA A 12 -1.08 2.77 -3.45
C ALA A 12 -1.57 1.54 -4.22
N LEU A 13 -2.78 1.04 -3.95
CA LEU A 13 -3.37 -0.10 -4.65
C LEU A 13 -3.79 0.25 -6.08
N GLY A 14 -4.37 1.46 -6.28
CA GLY A 14 -4.96 1.88 -7.55
C GLY A 14 -6.06 0.92 -8.02
N LEU A 15 -7.30 1.39 -8.19
CA LEU A 15 -8.39 0.52 -8.64
C LEU A 15 -8.69 0.71 -10.12
N ASN A 16 -8.82 -0.39 -10.85
CA ASN A 16 -9.23 -0.38 -12.26
C ASN A 16 -10.77 -0.28 -12.39
N ARG A 17 -11.28 -0.31 -13.63
CA ARG A 17 -12.74 -0.23 -13.90
C ARG A 17 -13.53 -1.39 -13.29
N GLN A 18 -12.90 -2.55 -13.10
CA GLN A 18 -13.46 -3.73 -12.45
C GLN A 18 -13.35 -3.66 -10.92
N ARG A 19 -12.87 -2.54 -10.37
CA ARG A 19 -12.67 -2.33 -8.93
C ARG A 19 -11.68 -3.32 -8.31
N GLN A 20 -10.73 -3.80 -9.12
CA GLN A 20 -9.61 -4.62 -8.69
C GLN A 20 -8.36 -3.75 -8.58
N SER A 21 -7.48 -4.03 -7.60
CA SER A 21 -6.16 -3.39 -7.58
C SER A 21 -5.40 -3.69 -8.87
N TYR A 22 -4.52 -2.80 -9.32
CA TYR A 22 -3.63 -3.07 -10.48
C TYR A 22 -2.17 -2.69 -10.21
N ARG A 23 -1.86 -2.28 -8.98
CA ARG A 23 -0.52 -1.97 -8.50
C ARG A 23 -0.45 -2.25 -6.99
N ASN A 24 0.73 -2.05 -6.41
CA ASN A 24 0.92 -1.97 -4.97
C ASN A 24 2.23 -1.24 -4.65
N HIS A 25 2.27 0.08 -4.87
CA HIS A 25 3.44 0.88 -4.51
C HIS A 25 3.10 2.34 -4.21
N PHE A 26 3.82 2.92 -3.25
CA PHE A 26 3.79 4.35 -2.95
C PHE A 26 5.20 4.84 -2.63
N VAL A 27 5.64 5.93 -3.26
CA VAL A 27 6.97 6.52 -3.02
C VAL A 27 6.78 7.89 -2.39
N THR A 28 7.46 8.13 -1.28
CA THR A 28 7.44 9.45 -0.62
C THR A 28 8.75 9.77 0.09
N GLY A 29 9.09 11.05 0.14
CA GLY A 29 10.25 11.56 0.84
C GLY A 29 10.08 11.49 2.36
N LYS A 30 11.20 11.37 3.08
CA LYS A 30 11.18 11.30 4.55
C LYS A 30 10.68 12.61 5.17
N GLY A 31 9.96 12.51 6.28
CA GLY A 31 9.56 13.65 7.11
C GLY A 31 8.21 14.30 6.77
N GLY A 32 7.64 14.00 5.59
CA GLY A 32 6.29 14.42 5.20
C GLY A 32 5.18 13.70 5.98
N SER A 33 3.94 14.21 5.89
CA SER A 33 2.76 13.59 6.51
C SER A 33 2.55 12.16 6.04
N ASP A 34 2.58 11.94 4.72
CA ASP A 34 2.33 10.63 4.12
C ASP A 34 3.38 9.62 4.57
N HIS A 35 4.65 10.04 4.67
CA HIS A 35 5.73 9.18 5.16
C HIS A 35 5.47 8.72 6.59
N ARG A 36 5.00 9.60 7.48
CA ARG A 36 4.67 9.23 8.86
C ARG A 36 3.51 8.23 8.92
N GLU A 37 2.46 8.43 8.13
CA GLU A 37 1.34 7.50 8.05
C GLU A 37 1.74 6.14 7.51
N TRP A 38 2.60 6.10 6.48
CA TRP A 38 3.16 4.86 5.96
C TRP A 38 4.06 4.14 6.96
N MET A 39 4.86 4.87 7.72
CA MET A 39 5.65 4.28 8.81
C MET A 39 4.76 3.67 9.90
N ALA A 40 3.65 4.33 10.27
CA ALA A 40 2.67 3.78 11.21
C ALA A 40 1.98 2.51 10.66
N LEU A 41 1.69 2.46 9.35
CA LEU A 41 1.20 1.24 8.70
C LEU A 41 2.23 0.11 8.72
N VAL A 42 3.53 0.42 8.58
CA VAL A 42 4.62 -0.57 8.68
C VAL A 42 4.72 -1.10 10.10
N GLU A 43 4.69 -0.23 11.11
CA GLU A 43 4.72 -0.61 12.52
C GLU A 43 3.53 -1.50 12.90
N ALA A 44 2.35 -1.25 12.33
CA ALA A 44 1.15 -2.07 12.51
C ALA A 44 1.14 -3.38 11.69
N GLY A 45 2.18 -3.67 10.89
CA GLY A 45 2.25 -4.87 10.05
C GLY A 45 1.36 -4.83 8.79
N HIS A 46 0.81 -3.66 8.44
CA HIS A 46 -0.05 -3.47 7.28
C HIS A 46 0.72 -3.07 6.01
N ALA A 47 1.99 -2.67 6.15
CA ALA A 47 2.84 -2.31 5.03
C ALA A 47 4.29 -2.79 5.24
N GLN A 48 5.06 -2.79 4.15
CA GLN A 48 6.50 -3.00 4.13
C GLN A 48 7.18 -1.77 3.54
N ARG A 49 8.33 -1.41 4.11
CA ARG A 49 9.17 -0.33 3.62
C ARG A 49 10.41 -0.88 2.95
N ARG A 50 10.73 -0.36 1.77
CA ARG A 50 12.05 -0.42 1.17
C ARG A 50 12.68 0.97 1.23
N ALA A 51 13.89 1.04 1.78
CA ALA A 51 14.64 2.30 1.84
C ALA A 51 14.82 2.88 0.44
N GLY A 52 14.78 4.21 0.33
CA GLY A 52 14.95 4.90 -0.92
C GLY A 52 16.27 4.60 -1.63
N SER A 53 16.23 4.74 -2.96
CA SER A 53 17.36 4.50 -3.88
C SER A 53 17.37 5.57 -4.97
N GLU A 54 18.39 5.58 -5.83
CA GLU A 54 18.44 6.47 -7.00
C GLU A 54 17.19 6.31 -7.89
N LEU A 55 16.68 5.07 -8.04
CA LEU A 55 15.46 4.79 -8.81
C LEU A 55 14.21 5.48 -8.26
N THR A 56 14.18 5.77 -6.95
CA THR A 56 13.05 6.43 -6.28
C THR A 56 13.34 7.89 -5.97
N GLY A 57 14.43 8.47 -6.51
CA GLY A 57 14.87 9.83 -6.18
C GLY A 57 15.21 10.01 -4.69
N GLY A 58 15.59 8.93 -4.01
CA GLY A 58 15.87 8.92 -2.56
C GLY A 58 14.63 8.78 -1.66
N GLY A 59 13.41 8.74 -2.21
CA GLY A 59 12.18 8.51 -1.46
C GLY A 59 12.02 7.04 -1.05
N ASP A 60 11.47 6.79 0.15
CA ASP A 60 11.16 5.43 0.59
C ASP A 60 10.00 4.86 -0.23
N LEU A 61 10.11 3.58 -0.60
CA LEU A 61 9.07 2.85 -1.31
C LEU A 61 8.29 1.98 -0.32
N PHE A 62 6.97 2.12 -0.32
CA PHE A 62 6.07 1.34 0.50
C PHE A 62 5.20 0.42 -0.36
N ARG A 63 4.92 -0.77 0.16
CA ARG A 63 3.95 -1.72 -0.38
C ARG A 63 3.07 -2.23 0.75
N LEU A 64 1.78 -2.41 0.50
CA LEU A 64 0.89 -3.02 1.48
C LEU A 64 1.18 -4.52 1.60
N THR A 65 1.08 -5.04 2.82
CA THR A 65 0.92 -6.48 3.03
C THR A 65 -0.48 -6.90 2.59
N ARG A 66 -0.72 -8.20 2.43
CA ARG A 66 -2.08 -8.70 2.15
C ARG A 66 -3.10 -8.19 3.17
N ALA A 67 -2.78 -8.28 4.47
CA ALA A 67 -3.65 -7.81 5.54
C ALA A 67 -3.94 -6.30 5.43
N GLY A 68 -2.93 -5.48 5.13
CA GLY A 68 -3.13 -4.04 4.94
C GLY A 68 -3.98 -3.72 3.71
N ALA A 69 -3.76 -4.44 2.61
CA ALA A 69 -4.52 -4.26 1.38
C ALA A 69 -5.99 -4.66 1.57
N GLU A 70 -6.27 -5.78 2.22
CA GLU A 70 -7.63 -6.25 2.53
C GLU A 70 -8.38 -5.24 3.43
N LEU A 71 -7.71 -4.62 4.41
CA LEU A 71 -8.29 -3.56 5.25
C LEU A 71 -8.62 -2.28 4.47
N ALA A 72 -7.89 -2.01 3.38
CA ALA A 72 -8.08 -0.82 2.55
C ALA A 72 -9.22 -0.94 1.52
N LEU A 73 -9.65 -2.16 1.21
CA LEU A 73 -10.73 -2.42 0.27
C LEU A 73 -12.09 -1.95 0.80
N GLU A 74 -12.95 -1.58 -0.14
CA GLU A 74 -14.37 -1.40 0.09
C GLU A 74 -15.17 -2.60 -0.43
N LYS A 75 -16.47 -2.62 -0.10
CA LYS A 75 -17.38 -3.67 -0.56
C LYS A 75 -17.35 -3.81 -2.10
N ARG A 76 -17.17 -5.04 -2.57
CA ARG A 76 -17.07 -5.44 -4.00
C ARG A 76 -15.77 -5.04 -4.70
N GLU A 77 -14.74 -4.67 -3.96
CA GLU A 77 -13.40 -4.51 -4.52
C GLU A 77 -12.58 -5.79 -4.30
N SER A 78 -11.53 -5.98 -5.09
CA SER A 78 -10.68 -7.17 -5.01
C SER A 78 -9.20 -6.81 -5.19
N LEU A 79 -8.33 -7.70 -4.70
CA LEU A 79 -6.90 -7.61 -4.97
C LEU A 79 -6.54 -8.37 -6.24
N ASP A 80 -5.54 -7.85 -6.96
CA ASP A 80 -4.91 -8.57 -8.07
C ASP A 80 -4.12 -9.77 -7.54
N PRO A 81 -4.37 -11.00 -8.01
CA PRO A 81 -3.59 -12.16 -7.62
C PRO A 81 -2.12 -12.10 -8.05
N GLU A 82 -1.74 -11.26 -9.02
CA GLU A 82 -0.34 -11.05 -9.41
C GLU A 82 0.46 -10.38 -8.28
N ASP A 83 -0.08 -9.31 -7.70
CA ASP A 83 0.53 -8.59 -6.57
C ASP A 83 0.25 -9.26 -5.23
N PHE A 84 -0.88 -9.96 -5.11
CA PHE A 84 -1.33 -10.62 -3.88
C PHE A 84 -1.71 -12.08 -4.15
N PRO A 85 -0.72 -12.97 -4.36
CA PRO A 85 -0.98 -14.39 -4.62
C PRO A 85 -1.89 -15.00 -3.56
N LYS A 86 -2.85 -15.81 -4.01
CA LYS A 86 -3.65 -16.64 -3.10
C LYS A 86 -2.70 -17.66 -2.49
N VAL A 87 -2.58 -17.64 -1.17
CA VAL A 87 -1.92 -18.73 -0.44
C VAL A 87 -2.80 -19.96 -0.65
N ALA A 88 -2.25 -21.01 -1.26
CA ALA A 88 -2.94 -22.29 -1.33
C ALA A 88 -3.14 -22.80 0.10
N ALA A 89 -4.37 -23.20 0.42
CA ALA A 89 -4.76 -23.72 1.73
C ALA A 89 -4.12 -25.08 2.00
#